data_AF-A0A8T5KM48-F1
#
_entry.id   AF-A0A8T5KM48-F1
#
_cell.length_a   1.000
_cell.length_b   1.000
_cell.length_c   1.000
_cell.angle_alpha   90.00
_cell.angle_beta   90.00
_cell.angle_gamma   90.00
#
_symmetry.space_group_name_H-M   'P 1'
#
loop_
_entity.id
_entity.type
_entity.pdbx_description
1 polymer ?
#
loop_
_entity_poly.entity_id
_entity_poly.type
_entity_poly.pdbx_seq_one_letter_code
_entity_poly.pdbx_strand_id
1 'polypeptide(L)'
;MVTPWSPHNDGIIQDLPLIGPNVRMNHPLWPVVREAARRMVRIENLEIWAEQQFSADIYELSNKISDHLPQRTTFPQHVTCNQNTIRVFDKSGDTNTLIIEIGNNEPDIKVCWVQMTGDIGFAAVMESCLQLLNAGYPGCIGCDDSIQEGRWDERKFRNSVRQITD
;
A
#
# COMPACT_ATOMS: atom_id res chain seq x y z
N MET A 1 24.45 49.78 2.20
CA MET A 1 23.04 49.31 2.17
C MET A 1 23.05 47.79 2.30
N VAL A 2 22.27 47.28 3.24
CA VAL A 2 21.91 45.89 3.58
C VAL A 2 22.09 44.82 2.48
N THR A 3 22.74 43.70 2.81
CA THR A 3 22.40 42.35 2.30
C THR A 3 21.19 41.81 3.12
N PRO A 4 20.45 40.70 2.81
CA PRO A 4 20.86 39.48 2.07
C PRO A 4 19.71 38.65 1.37
N TRP A 5 20.06 37.41 0.96
CA TRP A 5 19.25 36.18 0.81
C TRP A 5 18.73 35.69 -0.56
N SER A 6 18.94 34.37 -0.73
CA SER A 6 18.76 33.44 -1.87
C SER A 6 17.35 32.79 -1.82
N PRO A 7 16.95 31.91 -2.77
CA PRO A 7 17.32 30.51 -2.54
C PRO A 7 17.69 29.71 -3.79
N HIS A 8 18.52 28.72 -3.49
CA HIS A 8 18.77 27.48 -4.19
C HIS A 8 17.45 26.83 -4.65
N ASN A 9 17.42 26.31 -5.89
CA ASN A 9 16.46 25.27 -6.22
C ASN A 9 17.16 23.92 -6.04
N ASP A 10 17.01 23.40 -4.83
CA ASP A 10 17.42 22.07 -4.42
C ASP A 10 16.71 21.00 -5.25
N GLY A 11 17.40 19.86 -5.38
CA GLY A 11 17.05 18.77 -6.25
C GLY A 11 15.60 18.29 -6.10
N ILE A 12 14.97 18.11 -7.26
CA ILE A 12 13.83 17.21 -7.38
C ILE A 12 14.40 15.94 -8.02
N ILE A 13 14.73 14.95 -7.19
CA ILE A 13 14.74 13.56 -7.62
C ILE A 13 13.27 13.21 -7.90
N GLN A 14 12.88 13.23 -9.17
CA GLN A 14 11.61 12.68 -9.65
C GLN A 14 11.80 11.56 -10.68
N ASP A 15 13.01 11.06 -10.85
CA ASP A 15 13.28 9.93 -11.73
C ASP A 15 13.18 8.61 -10.96
N LEU A 16 11.97 8.28 -10.50
CA LEU A 16 11.63 6.91 -10.15
C LEU A 16 11.15 6.20 -11.44
N PRO A 17 11.67 5.00 -11.78
CA PRO A 17 11.43 4.40 -13.08
C PRO A 17 9.95 4.03 -13.27
N LEU A 18 9.40 4.51 -14.39
CA LEU A 18 8.03 4.32 -14.84
C LEU A 18 7.78 2.87 -15.32
N ILE A 19 7.50 1.95 -14.41
CA ILE A 19 7.04 0.60 -14.79
C ILE A 19 5.86 0.20 -13.88
N GLY A 20 4.65 0.56 -14.29
CA GLY A 20 3.39 0.20 -13.63
C GLY A 20 2.19 1.02 -14.15
N PRO A 21 0.94 0.50 -14.05
CA PRO A 21 -0.26 1.28 -14.37
C PRO A 21 -0.36 2.44 -13.37
N ASN A 22 -0.06 3.64 -13.88
CA ASN A 22 0.27 4.82 -13.09
C ASN A 22 -0.96 5.39 -12.34
N VAL A 23 -1.28 4.85 -11.16
CA VAL A 23 -2.00 5.64 -10.14
C VAL A 23 -1.00 6.64 -9.58
N ARG A 24 -0.94 7.81 -10.22
CA ARG A 24 0.00 8.88 -9.82
C ARG A 24 -0.30 9.36 -8.41
N MET A 25 0.70 9.95 -7.74
CA MET A 25 0.58 10.57 -6.41
C MET A 25 -0.61 11.56 -6.30
N ASN A 26 -1.01 12.17 -7.42
CA ASN A 26 -2.11 13.15 -7.48
C ASN A 26 -3.48 12.50 -7.79
N HIS A 27 -3.55 11.18 -7.94
CA HIS A 27 -4.80 10.49 -8.19
C HIS A 27 -5.69 10.51 -6.92
N PRO A 28 -7.02 10.74 -7.02
CA PRO A 28 -7.90 10.78 -5.85
C PRO A 28 -7.85 9.52 -4.97
N LEU A 29 -7.58 8.36 -5.58
CA LEU A 29 -7.42 7.08 -4.90
C LEU A 29 -5.99 6.79 -4.38
N TRP A 30 -5.02 7.67 -4.64
CA TRP A 30 -3.66 7.46 -4.16
C TRP A 30 -3.55 7.30 -2.63
N PRO A 31 -4.28 8.06 -1.79
CA PRO A 31 -4.21 7.89 -0.34
C PRO A 31 -4.58 6.46 0.13
N VAL A 32 -5.60 5.83 -0.48
CA VAL A 32 -6.00 4.46 -0.11
C VAL A 32 -5.05 3.40 -0.66
N VAL A 33 -4.48 3.63 -1.86
CA VAL A 33 -3.39 2.78 -2.38
C VAL A 33 -2.20 2.80 -1.42
N ARG A 34 -1.82 3.99 -0.93
CA ARG A 34 -0.73 4.15 0.03
C ARG A 34 -1.02 3.44 1.36
N GLU A 35 -2.23 3.58 1.89
CA GLU A 35 -2.62 2.90 3.12
C GLU A 35 -2.66 1.37 2.96
N ALA A 36 -3.20 0.86 1.85
CA ALA A 36 -3.18 -0.57 1.55
C ALA A 36 -1.74 -1.11 1.52
N ALA A 37 -0.84 -0.40 0.83
CA ALA A 37 0.57 -0.77 0.78
C ALA A 37 1.24 -0.77 2.16
N ARG A 38 0.94 0.24 3.00
CA ARG A 38 1.44 0.30 4.39
C ARG A 38 1.01 -0.91 5.20
N ARG A 39 -0.26 -1.31 5.10
CA ARG A 39 -0.78 -2.52 5.77
C ARG A 39 -0.08 -3.78 5.27
N MET A 40 0.11 -3.92 3.95
CA MET A 40 0.77 -5.08 3.34
C MET A 40 2.22 -5.25 3.81
N VAL A 41 3.00 -4.17 3.88
CA VAL A 41 4.41 -4.26 4.30
C VAL A 41 4.59 -4.28 5.82
N ARG A 42 3.62 -3.80 6.62
CA ARG A 42 3.73 -3.74 8.09
C ARG A 42 3.19 -4.98 8.80
N ILE A 43 2.07 -5.55 8.35
CA ILE A 43 1.43 -6.69 8.99
C ILE A 43 2.13 -7.96 8.54
N GLU A 44 2.55 -8.81 9.48
CA GLU A 44 3.42 -9.95 9.17
C GLU A 44 2.66 -11.16 8.59
N ASN A 45 1.56 -11.55 9.24
CA ASN A 45 0.84 -12.78 8.93
C ASN A 45 -0.31 -12.53 7.94
N LEU A 46 0.03 -12.30 6.68
CA LEU A 46 -0.93 -11.98 5.62
C LEU A 46 -1.27 -13.17 4.72
N GLU A 47 -2.54 -13.30 4.36
CA GLU A 47 -3.00 -14.09 3.22
C GLU A 47 -3.58 -13.18 2.15
N ILE A 48 -3.10 -13.31 0.92
CA ILE A 48 -3.58 -12.59 -0.26
C ILE A 48 -4.36 -13.57 -1.12
N TRP A 49 -5.68 -13.38 -1.14
CA TRP A 49 -6.62 -14.17 -1.92
C TRP A 49 -6.80 -13.48 -3.27
N ALA A 50 -6.27 -14.11 -4.32
CA ALA A 50 -6.22 -13.54 -5.66
C ALA A 50 -6.19 -14.65 -6.72
N GLU A 51 -6.55 -14.31 -7.96
CA GLU A 51 -6.40 -15.22 -9.10
C GLU A 51 -4.94 -15.63 -9.32
N GLN A 52 -4.74 -16.78 -9.98
CA GLN A 52 -3.41 -17.37 -10.17
C GLN A 52 -2.42 -16.43 -10.88
N GLN A 53 -2.92 -15.53 -11.72
CA GLN A 53 -2.08 -14.57 -12.46
C GLN A 53 -1.26 -13.64 -11.55
N PHE A 54 -1.72 -13.39 -10.31
CA PHE A 54 -1.04 -12.52 -9.35
C PHE A 54 0.00 -13.24 -8.50
N SER A 55 0.18 -14.56 -8.66
CA SER A 55 1.07 -15.35 -7.81
C SER A 55 2.53 -14.90 -7.89
N ALA A 56 2.99 -14.51 -9.09
CA ALA A 56 4.36 -14.05 -9.32
C ALA A 56 4.63 -12.73 -8.59
N ASP A 57 3.71 -11.77 -8.69
CA ASP A 57 3.80 -10.48 -8.01
C ASP A 57 3.82 -10.66 -6.48
N ILE A 58 2.95 -11.51 -5.93
CA ILE A 58 2.90 -11.79 -4.48
C ILE A 58 4.21 -12.44 -4.01
N TYR A 59 4.78 -13.33 -4.81
CA TYR A 59 6.07 -13.92 -4.53
C TYR A 59 7.20 -12.88 -4.57
N GLU A 60 7.18 -11.97 -5.55
CA GLU A 60 8.14 -10.87 -5.62
C GLU A 60 8.04 -9.94 -4.41
N LEU A 61 6.82 -9.58 -3.96
CA LEU A 61 6.62 -8.82 -2.72
C LEU A 61 7.28 -9.51 -1.54
N SER A 62 7.11 -10.82 -1.42
CA SER A 62 7.69 -11.61 -0.32
C SER A 62 9.22 -11.55 -0.32
N ASN A 63 9.84 -11.68 -1.49
CA ASN A 63 11.30 -11.53 -1.65
C ASN A 63 11.75 -10.12 -1.25
N LYS A 64 11.05 -9.09 -1.71
CA LYS A 64 11.36 -7.69 -1.38
C LYS A 64 11.21 -7.39 0.11
N ILE A 65 10.18 -7.93 0.76
CA ILE A 65 10.04 -7.84 2.21
C ILE A 65 11.23 -8.52 2.90
N SER A 66 11.64 -9.70 2.44
CA SER A 66 12.79 -10.43 3.00
C SER A 66 14.11 -9.67 2.86
N ASP A 67 14.34 -9.03 1.71
CA ASP A 67 15.57 -8.27 1.43
C ASP A 67 15.68 -7.02 2.32
N HIS A 68 14.54 -6.34 2.55
CA HIS A 68 14.50 -5.06 3.27
C HIS A 68 14.26 -5.21 4.78
N LEU A 69 13.61 -6.29 5.22
CA LEU A 69 13.21 -6.52 6.63
C LEU A 69 13.76 -7.86 7.14
N PRO A 70 15.08 -7.96 7.44
CA PRO A 70 15.71 -9.24 7.79
C PRO A 70 15.20 -9.88 9.08
N GLN A 71 14.52 -9.11 9.95
CA GLN A 71 13.90 -9.62 11.19
C GLN A 71 12.53 -10.28 10.95
N ARG A 72 11.97 -10.14 9.75
CA ARG A 72 10.66 -10.67 9.40
C ARG A 72 10.75 -12.17 9.16
N THR A 73 9.94 -12.94 9.89
CA THR A 73 9.93 -14.41 9.79
C THR A 73 8.70 -14.96 9.08
N THR A 74 7.68 -14.12 8.84
CA THR A 74 6.47 -14.48 8.10
C THR A 74 6.25 -13.52 6.93
N PHE A 75 5.80 -14.10 5.82
CA PHE A 75 5.66 -13.41 4.53
C PHE A 75 4.25 -13.62 3.97
N PRO A 76 3.75 -12.68 3.15
CA PRO A 76 2.44 -12.82 2.52
C PRO A 76 2.29 -14.15 1.79
N GLN A 77 1.23 -14.88 2.09
CA GLN A 77 0.91 -16.14 1.42
C GLN A 77 -0.14 -15.92 0.33
N HIS A 78 0.09 -16.49 -0.86
CA HIS A 78 -0.92 -16.47 -1.92
C HIS A 78 -1.92 -17.60 -1.72
N VAL A 79 -3.20 -17.27 -1.77
CA VAL A 79 -4.31 -18.22 -1.79
C VAL A 79 -5.06 -18.03 -3.11
N THR A 80 -4.99 -19.03 -4.00
CA THR A 80 -5.67 -18.94 -5.30
C THR A 80 -7.19 -18.97 -5.12
N CYS A 81 -7.88 -17.96 -5.64
CA CYS A 81 -9.34 -17.92 -5.71
C CYS A 81 -9.80 -17.39 -7.07
N ASN A 82 -10.98 -17.81 -7.53
CA ASN A 82 -11.56 -17.36 -8.80
C ASN A 82 -12.56 -16.22 -8.53
N GLN A 83 -12.05 -15.09 -8.07
CA GLN A 83 -12.84 -13.90 -7.77
C GLN A 83 -12.23 -12.70 -8.48
N ASN A 84 -13.08 -11.84 -9.04
CA ASN A 84 -12.66 -10.61 -9.72
C ASN A 84 -12.24 -9.48 -8.74
N THR A 85 -11.97 -9.83 -7.48
CA THR A 85 -11.48 -8.92 -6.43
C THR A 85 -10.33 -9.59 -5.70
N ILE A 86 -9.39 -8.78 -5.23
CA ILE A 86 -8.25 -9.24 -4.43
C ILE A 86 -8.55 -8.89 -2.98
N ARG A 87 -8.40 -9.88 -2.10
CA ARG A 87 -8.64 -9.72 -0.66
C ARG A 87 -7.39 -10.03 0.12
N VAL A 88 -7.07 -9.15 1.07
CA VAL A 88 -5.93 -9.37 1.98
C VAL A 88 -6.47 -9.53 3.38
N PHE A 89 -6.08 -10.63 4.01
CA PHE A 89 -6.47 -10.96 5.37
C PHE A 89 -5.28 -10.91 6.32
N ASP A 90 -5.52 -10.41 7.53
CA ASP A 90 -4.62 -10.51 8.68
C ASP A 90 -4.98 -11.76 9.51
N LYS A 91 -3.99 -12.63 9.69
CA LYS A 91 -4.05 -13.88 10.45
C LYS A 91 -3.32 -13.82 11.79
N SER A 92 -3.00 -12.64 12.27
CA SER A 92 -2.30 -12.47 13.55
C SER A 92 -3.19 -12.77 14.76
N GLY A 93 -4.52 -12.81 14.60
CA GLY A 93 -5.49 -13.11 15.67
C GLY A 93 -6.21 -14.45 15.51
N ASP A 94 -7.20 -14.69 16.38
CA ASP A 94 -7.99 -15.95 16.39
C ASP A 94 -8.87 -16.12 15.15
N THR A 95 -9.18 -15.04 14.45
CA THR A 95 -10.02 -15.03 13.25
C THR A 95 -9.32 -14.37 12.08
N ASN A 96 -9.58 -14.90 10.88
CA ASN A 96 -9.09 -14.32 9.64
C ASN A 96 -9.82 -13.00 9.37
N THR A 97 -9.13 -11.87 9.53
CA THR A 97 -9.76 -10.55 9.42
C THR A 97 -9.45 -9.93 8.06
N LEU A 98 -10.49 -9.65 7.26
CA LEU A 98 -10.34 -8.92 6.01
C LEU A 98 -9.90 -7.48 6.29
N ILE A 99 -8.75 -7.06 5.79
CA ILE A 99 -8.16 -5.74 6.07
C ILE A 99 -8.03 -4.85 4.83
N ILE A 100 -7.96 -5.44 3.63
CA ILE A 100 -7.88 -4.75 2.35
C ILE A 100 -8.74 -5.50 1.34
N GLU A 101 -9.50 -4.77 0.54
CA GLU A 101 -10.14 -5.32 -0.67
C GLU A 101 -9.89 -4.38 -1.85
N ILE A 102 -9.42 -4.96 -2.96
CA ILE A 102 -9.22 -4.29 -4.24
C ILE A 102 -10.30 -4.81 -5.18
N GLY A 103 -11.22 -3.93 -5.56
CA GLY A 103 -12.37 -4.31 -6.36
C GLY A 103 -13.39 -3.20 -6.47
N ASN A 104 -14.39 -3.38 -7.32
CA ASN A 104 -15.43 -2.37 -7.56
C ASN A 104 -16.61 -2.46 -6.56
N ASN A 105 -16.72 -3.56 -5.82
CA ASN A 105 -17.78 -3.75 -4.84
C ASN A 105 -17.34 -3.19 -3.49
N GLU A 106 -18.17 -2.32 -2.91
CA GLU A 106 -17.87 -1.71 -1.62
C GLU A 106 -17.92 -2.75 -0.49
N PRO A 107 -16.81 -2.94 0.27
CA PRO A 107 -16.78 -3.83 1.42
C PRO A 107 -17.22 -3.10 2.70
N ASP A 108 -17.19 -3.81 3.83
CA ASP A 108 -17.40 -3.22 5.16
C ASP A 108 -16.48 -2.01 5.40
N ILE A 109 -16.95 -1.06 6.20
CA ILE A 109 -16.25 0.20 6.49
C ILE A 109 -14.93 0.02 7.24
N LYS A 110 -14.67 -1.15 7.82
CA LYS A 110 -13.41 -1.48 8.48
C LYS A 110 -12.30 -1.88 7.49
N VAL A 111 -12.67 -2.22 6.26
CA VAL A 111 -11.76 -2.70 5.20
C VAL A 111 -11.21 -1.50 4.44
N CYS A 112 -9.89 -1.48 4.23
CA CYS A 112 -9.24 -0.52 3.34
C CYS A 112 -9.64 -0.84 1.89
N TRP A 113 -10.47 -0.01 1.29
CA TRP A 113 -11.08 -0.31 -0.01
C TRP A 113 -10.41 0.45 -1.15
N VAL A 114 -9.68 -0.26 -2.00
CA VAL A 114 -9.13 0.28 -3.23
C VAL A 114 -10.15 0.04 -4.34
N GLN A 115 -10.96 1.06 -4.64
CA GLN A 115 -12.01 1.01 -5.67
C GLN A 115 -11.41 1.02 -7.08
N MET A 116 -10.83 -0.09 -7.49
CA MET A 116 -10.24 -0.34 -8.81
C MET A 116 -10.43 -1.81 -9.20
N THR A 117 -10.28 -2.11 -10.49
CA THR A 117 -10.12 -3.50 -10.94
C THR A 117 -8.89 -4.15 -10.29
N GLY A 118 -8.92 -5.48 -10.10
CA GLY A 118 -7.80 -6.23 -9.53
C GLY A 118 -6.46 -5.91 -10.18
N ASP A 119 -6.38 -5.91 -11.51
CA ASP A 119 -5.12 -5.66 -12.25
C ASP A 119 -4.50 -4.29 -11.94
N ILE A 120 -5.28 -3.21 -12.14
CA ILE A 120 -4.81 -1.84 -11.95
C ILE A 120 -4.54 -1.56 -10.46
N GLY A 121 -5.49 -1.91 -9.60
CA GLY A 121 -5.40 -1.61 -8.17
C GLY A 121 -4.28 -2.37 -7.49
N PHE A 122 -4.09 -3.65 -7.83
CA PHE A 122 -3.03 -4.44 -7.23
C PHE A 122 -1.66 -3.99 -7.69
N ALA A 123 -1.47 -3.72 -8.99
CA ALA A 123 -0.21 -3.19 -9.48
C ALA A 123 0.16 -1.84 -8.83
N ALA A 124 -0.81 -0.94 -8.62
CA ALA A 124 -0.59 0.32 -7.92
C ALA A 124 -0.19 0.12 -6.44
N VAL A 125 -0.85 -0.80 -5.74
CA VAL A 125 -0.51 -1.15 -4.35
C VAL A 125 0.88 -1.77 -4.28
N MET A 126 1.21 -2.68 -5.18
CA MET A 126 2.51 -3.33 -5.29
C MET A 126 3.64 -2.31 -5.52
N GLU A 127 3.45 -1.37 -6.43
CA GLU A 127 4.40 -0.28 -6.65
C GLU A 127 4.60 0.55 -5.37
N SER A 128 3.52 0.91 -4.68
CA SER A 128 3.62 1.65 -3.41
C SER A 128 4.28 0.82 -2.30
N CYS A 129 4.12 -0.51 -2.27
CA CYS A 129 4.85 -1.39 -1.35
C CYS A 129 6.35 -1.29 -1.59
N LEU A 130 6.79 -1.36 -2.85
CA LEU A 130 8.20 -1.24 -3.22
C LEU A 130 8.78 0.13 -2.85
N GLN A 131 8.02 1.21 -3.09
CA GLN A 131 8.42 2.56 -2.67
C GLN A 131 8.59 2.66 -1.15
N LEU A 132 7.71 2.03 -0.37
CA LEU A 132 7.82 1.98 1.09
C LEU A 132 9.07 1.21 1.53
N LEU A 133 9.28 0.00 1.00
CA LEU A 133 10.43 -0.83 1.34
C LEU A 133 11.76 -0.15 0.98
N ASN A 134 11.84 0.48 -0.20
CA ASN A 134 13.01 1.25 -0.63
C ASN A 134 13.28 2.47 0.25
N ALA A 135 12.24 3.08 0.81
CA ALA A 135 12.37 4.16 1.79
C ALA A 135 12.71 3.67 3.20
N GLY A 136 12.87 2.35 3.41
CA GLY A 136 13.14 1.74 4.70
C GLY A 136 11.92 1.63 5.61
N TYR A 137 10.70 1.65 5.06
CA TYR A 137 9.47 1.43 5.81
C TYR A 137 9.08 -0.07 5.85
N PRO A 138 8.53 -0.58 6.98
CA PRO A 138 8.44 0.09 8.27
C PRO A 138 9.85 0.30 8.86
N GLY A 139 10.06 1.47 9.47
CA GLY A 139 11.36 1.82 10.06
C GLY A 139 11.88 0.74 11.02
N CYS A 140 13.19 0.75 11.26
CA CYS A 140 13.79 -0.16 12.23
C CYS A 140 13.16 0.04 13.62
N ILE A 141 12.84 -1.06 14.31
CA ILE A 141 12.41 -1.04 15.71
C ILE A 141 13.51 -0.33 16.53
N GLY A 142 13.23 0.89 17.00
CA GLY A 142 14.17 1.72 17.76
C GLY A 142 14.75 2.94 17.01
N CYS A 143 14.47 3.09 15.72
CA CYS A 143 14.77 4.31 14.97
C CYS A 143 13.48 5.13 14.82
N ASP A 144 13.21 5.94 15.85
CA ASP A 144 12.27 7.05 15.81
C ASP A 144 10.75 6.70 15.89
N ASP A 145 10.23 6.75 17.12
CA ASP A 145 8.78 6.72 17.41
C ASP A 145 8.05 8.01 16.96
N SER A 146 8.74 8.95 16.31
CA SER A 146 8.18 10.25 15.88
C SER A 146 7.16 10.15 14.75
N ILE A 147 7.09 9.01 14.06
CA ILE A 147 6.11 8.80 13.02
C ILE A 147 4.76 8.43 13.67
N GLN A 148 4.13 9.42 14.32
CA GLN A 148 2.69 9.42 14.59
C GLN A 148 1.94 9.59 13.26
N GLU A 149 2.01 8.59 12.40
CA GLU A 149 1.22 8.52 11.18
C GLU A 149 -0.26 8.49 11.55
N GLY A 150 -1.01 9.45 11.00
CA GLY A 150 -2.42 9.63 11.29
C GLY A 150 -3.20 8.34 11.10
N ARG A 151 -4.07 8.01 12.07
CA ARG A 151 -4.95 6.84 11.97
C ARG A 151 -5.81 6.97 10.71
N TRP A 152 -5.66 6.04 9.78
CA TRP A 152 -6.50 5.96 8.60
C TRP A 152 -7.99 5.95 8.97
N ASP A 153 -8.77 6.80 8.32
CA ASP A 153 -10.22 6.91 8.51
C ASP A 153 -10.92 6.62 7.18
N GLU A 154 -11.24 5.34 6.98
CA GLU A 154 -11.86 4.83 5.76
C GLU A 154 -13.16 5.58 5.43
N ARG A 155 -13.98 5.90 6.44
CA ARG A 155 -15.24 6.61 6.23
C ARG A 155 -15.02 8.02 5.71
N LYS A 156 -14.09 8.76 6.31
CA LYS A 156 -13.75 10.11 5.81
C LYS A 156 -13.21 10.04 4.39
N PHE A 157 -12.33 9.09 4.10
CA PHE A 157 -11.77 8.92 2.76
C PHE A 157 -12.86 8.60 1.72
N ARG A 158 -13.69 7.57 1.94
CA ARG A 158 -14.78 7.22 1.00
C ARG A 158 -15.73 8.39 0.76
N ASN A 159 -16.06 9.15 1.80
CA ASN A 159 -16.91 10.34 1.65
C ASN A 159 -16.25 11.42 0.80
N SER A 160 -14.94 11.67 0.96
CA SER A 160 -14.23 12.64 0.11
C SER A 160 -14.15 12.24 -1.36
N VAL A 161 -13.98 10.94 -1.66
CA VAL A 161 -13.92 10.44 -3.05
C VAL A 161 -15.27 10.57 -3.75
N ARG A 162 -16.36 10.27 -3.04
CA ARG A 162 -17.73 10.42 -3.57
C ARG A 162 -18.03 11.88 -3.94
N GLN A 163 -17.64 12.84 -3.10
CA GLN A 163 -17.81 14.27 -3.36
C GLN A 163 -17.02 14.80 -4.58
N ILE A 164 -16.02 14.07 -5.06
CA ILE A 164 -15.24 14.43 -6.27
C ILE A 164 -15.95 13.90 -7.54
N THR A 165 -16.77 12.85 -7.40
CA THR A 165 -17.39 12.15 -8.53
C THR A 165 -18.81 12.66 -8.84
N ASP A 166 -19.41 13.41 -7.90
CA ASP A 166 -20.65 14.17 -8.07
C ASP A 166 -20.42 15.53 -8.74
#